data_AF-A0A831YJ30-F1
#
_entry.id   AF-A0A831YJ30-F1
#
_cell.length_a   1.000
_cell.length_b   1.000
_cell.length_c   1.000
_cell.angle_alpha   90.00
_cell.angle_beta   90.00
_cell.angle_gamma   90.00
#
_symmetry.space_group_name_H-M   'P 1'
#
loop_
_entity.id
_entity.type
_entity.pdbx_description
1 polymer ?
#
loop_
_entity_poly.entity_id
_entity_poly.type
_entity_poly.pdbx_seq_one_letter_code
_entity_poly.pdbx_strand_id
1 'polypeptide(L)'
;MPQSVAEEAESLVKRYFDVVGGFPAEVVAVAVLWTAAKAAGTPRPLEDFLKCSKASERRVRRVAWRLKEVMKLGRLSIEDYVKTLAARVNLPASIVKAAVELLERNRRVLFGKNPWVSVAAALWLGSLKKLGLLKALAEAAGTTTASVRTATNSKNL
;
A
#
# COMPACT_ATOMS: atom_id res chain seq x y z
N MET A 1 -0.62 -5.95 14.86
CA MET A 1 -1.74 -5.23 14.21
C MET A 1 -2.71 -4.80 15.29
N PRO A 2 -3.45 -3.68 15.14
CA PRO A 2 -4.53 -3.34 16.06
C PRO A 2 -5.57 -4.45 16.12
N GLN A 3 -6.19 -4.66 17.28
CA GLN A 3 -7.21 -5.70 17.48
C GLN A 3 -8.40 -5.52 16.51
N SER A 4 -8.77 -4.28 16.21
CA SER A 4 -9.83 -3.94 15.27
C SER A 4 -9.61 -4.51 13.85
N VAL A 5 -8.36 -4.63 13.41
CA VAL A 5 -8.04 -5.22 12.10
C VAL A 5 -8.25 -6.74 12.11
N ALA A 6 -7.98 -7.40 13.24
CA ALA A 6 -8.20 -8.83 13.38
C ALA A 6 -9.70 -9.17 13.45
N GLU A 7 -10.47 -8.38 14.19
CA GLU A 7 -11.94 -8.50 14.27
C GLU A 7 -12.59 -8.27 12.89
N GLU A 8 -12.15 -7.24 12.17
CA GLU A 8 -12.61 -6.99 10.81
C GLU A 8 -12.23 -8.15 9.88
N ALA A 9 -11.00 -8.67 9.98
CA ALA A 9 -10.57 -9.82 9.18
C ALA A 9 -11.42 -11.07 9.44
N GLU A 10 -11.75 -11.36 10.69
CA GLU A 10 -12.62 -12.48 11.06
C GLU A 10 -14.02 -12.30 10.48
N SER A 11 -14.57 -11.08 10.54
CA SER A 11 -15.87 -10.76 9.96
C SER A 11 -15.87 -10.95 8.44
N LEU A 12 -14.78 -10.57 7.75
CA LEU A 12 -14.63 -10.74 6.30
C LEU A 12 -14.53 -12.21 5.89
N VAL A 13 -13.79 -13.04 6.64
CA VAL A 13 -13.73 -14.48 6.35
C VAL A 13 -15.13 -15.11 6.46
N LYS A 14 -15.88 -14.78 7.53
CA LYS A 14 -17.23 -15.33 7.74
C LYS A 14 -18.20 -14.90 6.64
N ARG A 15 -18.16 -13.64 6.23
CA ARG A 15 -19.08 -13.09 5.20
C ARG A 15 -18.75 -13.53 3.78
N TYR A 16 -17.47 -13.73 3.47
CA TYR A 16 -17.00 -13.99 2.10
C TYR A 16 -16.30 -15.34 1.97
N PHE A 17 -16.65 -16.30 2.82
CA PHE A 17 -16.04 -17.63 2.82
C PHE A 17 -16.11 -18.29 1.43
N ASP A 18 -17.26 -18.19 0.75
CA ASP A 18 -17.47 -18.77 -0.59
C ASP A 18 -16.54 -18.15 -1.66
N VAL A 19 -16.11 -16.90 -1.46
CA VAL A 19 -15.21 -16.18 -2.38
C VAL A 19 -13.76 -16.65 -2.21
N VAL A 20 -13.38 -16.99 -0.98
CA VAL A 20 -11.99 -17.31 -0.60
C VAL A 20 -11.72 -18.80 -0.38
N GLY A 21 -12.75 -19.63 -0.21
CA GLY A 21 -12.65 -21.03 0.19
C GLY A 21 -11.91 -21.93 -0.82
N GLY A 22 -11.83 -21.53 -2.08
CA GLY A 22 -11.07 -22.24 -3.12
C GLY A 22 -9.55 -21.99 -3.11
N PHE A 23 -9.03 -21.20 -2.16
CA PHE A 23 -7.61 -20.84 -2.09
C PHE A 23 -6.93 -21.43 -0.85
N PRO A 24 -5.59 -21.60 -0.87
CA PRO A 24 -4.85 -22.06 0.30
C PRO A 24 -5.07 -21.13 1.51
N ALA A 25 -5.29 -21.71 2.70
CA ALA A 25 -5.60 -20.97 3.92
C ALA A 25 -4.58 -19.86 4.23
N GLU A 26 -3.29 -20.10 3.97
CA GLU A 26 -2.23 -19.11 4.15
C GLU A 26 -2.42 -17.88 3.22
N VAL A 27 -2.77 -18.12 1.95
CA VAL A 27 -3.04 -17.04 0.98
C VAL A 27 -4.28 -16.26 1.39
N VAL A 28 -5.32 -16.96 1.86
CA VAL A 28 -6.56 -16.35 2.32
C VAL A 28 -6.31 -15.47 3.54
N ALA A 29 -5.58 -15.98 4.54
CA ALA A 29 -5.27 -15.23 5.75
C ALA A 29 -4.54 -13.92 5.43
N VAL A 30 -3.49 -13.96 4.59
CA VAL A 30 -2.74 -12.77 4.20
C VAL A 30 -3.61 -11.80 3.38
N ALA A 31 -4.41 -12.32 2.43
CA ALA A 31 -5.27 -11.49 1.60
C ALA A 31 -6.34 -10.78 2.44
N VAL A 32 -7.00 -11.50 3.35
CA VAL A 32 -8.08 -10.98 4.18
C VAL A 32 -7.54 -9.98 5.19
N LEU A 33 -6.39 -10.25 5.83
CA LEU A 33 -5.73 -9.29 6.72
C LEU A 33 -5.34 -8.02 5.96
N TRP A 34 -4.83 -8.14 4.74
CA TRP A 34 -4.48 -6.98 3.93
C TRP A 34 -5.69 -6.16 3.50
N THR A 35 -6.82 -6.80 3.18
CA THR A 35 -8.07 -6.12 2.86
C THR A 35 -8.73 -5.48 4.09
N ALA A 36 -8.71 -6.17 5.23
CA ALA A 36 -9.22 -5.68 6.51
C ALA A 36 -8.44 -4.45 6.97
N ALA A 37 -7.11 -4.47 6.85
CA ALA A 37 -6.29 -3.32 7.20
C ALA A 37 -6.65 -2.06 6.38
N LYS A 38 -7.01 -2.24 5.10
CA LYS A 38 -7.51 -1.13 4.26
C LYS A 38 -8.90 -0.67 4.67
N ALA A 39 -9.80 -1.61 4.96
CA ALA A 39 -11.16 -1.30 5.41
C ALA A 39 -11.16 -0.55 6.76
N ALA A 40 -10.26 -0.91 7.66
CA ALA A 40 -10.06 -0.28 8.97
C ALA A 40 -9.32 1.07 8.91
N GLY A 41 -9.05 1.62 7.71
CA GLY A 41 -8.37 2.91 7.55
C GLY A 41 -6.86 2.90 7.84
N THR A 42 -6.25 1.72 7.96
CA THR A 42 -4.81 1.53 8.20
C THR A 42 -4.13 0.80 7.03
N PRO A 43 -4.15 1.37 5.81
CA PRO A 43 -3.62 0.69 4.63
C PRO A 43 -2.12 0.45 4.77
N ARG A 44 -1.66 -0.74 4.39
CA ARG A 44 -0.22 -1.06 4.37
C ARG A 44 0.19 -1.68 3.03
N PRO A 45 1.48 -1.56 2.66
CA PRO A 45 2.06 -2.33 1.56
C PRO A 45 1.78 -3.82 1.76
N LEU A 46 1.57 -4.54 0.65
CA LEU A 46 1.33 -5.97 0.72
C LEU A 46 2.57 -6.72 1.23
N GLU A 47 3.73 -6.17 0.92
CA GLU A 47 5.06 -6.66 1.27
C GLU A 47 5.25 -6.73 2.79
N ASP A 48 4.56 -5.89 3.58
CA ASP A 48 4.59 -5.96 5.04
C ASP A 48 3.95 -7.26 5.58
N PHE A 49 2.92 -7.79 4.90
CA PHE A 49 2.25 -9.02 5.31
C PHE A 49 2.98 -10.25 4.79
N LEU A 50 3.60 -10.14 3.62
CA LEU A 50 4.39 -11.23 3.02
C LEU A 50 5.70 -11.50 3.76
N LYS A 51 6.22 -10.55 4.56
CA LYS A 51 7.36 -10.82 5.47
C LYS A 51 7.07 -11.96 6.46
N CYS A 52 5.80 -12.15 6.83
CA CYS A 52 5.38 -13.12 7.83
C CYS A 52 4.83 -14.42 7.22
N SER A 53 4.85 -14.58 5.90
CA SER A 53 4.20 -15.70 5.21
C SER A 53 4.95 -16.12 3.95
N LYS A 54 4.89 -17.41 3.60
CA LYS A 54 5.41 -17.95 2.34
C LYS A 54 4.36 -17.89 1.21
N ALA A 55 3.24 -17.21 1.44
CA ALA A 55 2.18 -17.07 0.46
C ALA A 55 2.68 -16.41 -0.83
N SER A 56 2.26 -16.97 -1.97
CA SER A 56 2.54 -16.39 -3.27
C SER A 56 1.87 -15.01 -3.39
N GLU A 57 2.67 -13.95 -3.55
CA GLU A 57 2.18 -12.58 -3.73
C GLU A 57 1.11 -12.49 -4.84
N ARG A 58 1.35 -13.16 -5.98
CA ARG A 58 0.41 -13.19 -7.11
C ARG A 58 -0.94 -13.79 -6.71
N ARG A 59 -0.94 -14.86 -5.91
CA ARG A 59 -2.17 -15.48 -5.42
C ARG A 59 -2.87 -14.59 -4.40
N VAL A 60 -2.11 -13.96 -3.50
CA VAL A 60 -2.67 -13.02 -2.51
C VAL A 60 -3.33 -11.82 -3.19
N ARG A 61 -2.68 -11.21 -4.19
CA ARG A 61 -3.26 -10.12 -4.98
C ARG A 61 -4.56 -10.55 -5.69
N ARG A 62 -4.63 -11.78 -6.20
CA ARG A 62 -5.83 -12.32 -6.86
C ARG A 62 -7.00 -12.44 -5.87
N VAL A 63 -6.75 -13.01 -4.69
CA VAL A 63 -7.79 -13.16 -3.65
C VAL A 63 -8.24 -11.80 -3.14
N ALA A 64 -7.30 -10.91 -2.84
CA ALA A 64 -7.60 -9.56 -2.38
C ALA A 64 -8.37 -8.73 -3.42
N TRP A 65 -8.11 -8.95 -4.72
CA TRP A 65 -8.88 -8.31 -5.79
C TRP A 65 -10.33 -8.81 -5.83
N ARG A 66 -10.55 -10.14 -5.73
CA ARG A 66 -11.90 -10.71 -5.62
C ARG A 66 -12.67 -10.17 -4.41
N LEU A 67 -12.02 -10.15 -3.24
CA LEU A 67 -12.60 -9.56 -2.03
C LEU A 67 -12.96 -8.09 -2.24
N LYS A 68 -12.07 -7.31 -2.87
CA LYS A 68 -12.32 -5.90 -3.16
C LYS A 68 -13.55 -5.70 -4.05
N GLU A 69 -13.73 -6.53 -5.08
CA GLU A 69 -14.90 -6.45 -5.97
C GLU A 69 -16.20 -6.69 -5.22
N VAL A 70 -16.26 -7.75 -4.41
CA VAL A 70 -17.48 -8.11 -3.67
C VAL A 70 -17.78 -7.09 -2.56
N MET A 71 -16.75 -6.59 -1.88
CA MET A 71 -16.89 -5.57 -0.84
C MET A 71 -17.21 -4.17 -1.40
N LYS A 72 -17.10 -3.96 -2.72
CA LYS A 72 -17.17 -2.63 -3.36
C LYS A 72 -16.25 -1.61 -2.69
N LEU A 73 -15.10 -2.07 -2.19
CA LEU A 73 -14.11 -1.22 -1.53
C LEU A 73 -13.59 -0.18 -2.53
N GLY A 74 -13.83 1.10 -2.21
CA GLY A 74 -13.34 2.23 -2.98
C GLY A 74 -11.83 2.20 -3.18
N ARG A 75 -11.33 2.96 -4.16
CA ARG A 75 -9.89 3.20 -4.28
C ARG A 75 -9.50 4.19 -3.18
N LEU A 76 -8.44 3.88 -2.43
CA LEU A 76 -7.87 4.85 -1.49
C LEU A 76 -7.50 6.14 -2.22
N SER A 77 -7.72 7.26 -1.55
CA SER A 77 -7.30 8.56 -2.07
C SER A 77 -5.77 8.62 -2.11
N ILE A 78 -5.23 9.46 -3.00
CA ILE A 78 -3.78 9.72 -3.07
C ILE A 78 -3.30 10.24 -1.71
N GLU A 79 -4.10 11.12 -1.10
CA GLU A 79 -3.81 11.71 0.19
C GLU A 79 -3.68 10.67 1.29
N ASP A 80 -4.55 9.66 1.34
CA ASP A 80 -4.45 8.57 2.33
C ASP A 80 -3.16 7.78 2.19
N TYR A 81 -2.74 7.48 0.95
CA TYR A 81 -1.46 6.82 0.70
C TYR A 81 -0.28 7.66 1.17
N VAL A 82 -0.27 8.96 0.86
CA VAL A 82 0.82 9.87 1.24
C VAL A 82 0.87 10.05 2.75
N LYS A 83 -0.28 10.32 3.40
CA LYS A 83 -0.38 10.45 4.87
C LYS A 83 0.10 9.20 5.58
N THR A 84 -0.30 8.03 5.09
CA THR A 84 0.12 6.76 5.69
C THR A 84 1.63 6.57 5.62
N LEU A 85 2.24 6.82 4.45
CA LEU A 85 3.67 6.66 4.28
C LEU A 85 4.46 7.73 5.06
N ALA A 86 3.97 8.96 5.07
CA ALA A 86 4.56 10.07 5.81
C ALA A 86 4.54 9.84 7.32
N ALA A 87 3.44 9.31 7.87
CA ALA A 87 3.33 8.95 9.27
C ALA A 87 4.33 7.87 9.68
N ARG A 88 4.62 6.89 8.79
CA ARG A 88 5.61 5.84 9.06
C ARG A 88 7.05 6.36 9.14
N VAL A 89 7.35 7.46 8.47
CA VAL A 89 8.71 8.04 8.38
C VAL A 89 8.83 9.35 9.19
N ASN A 90 7.78 9.74 9.91
CA ASN A 90 7.69 10.99 10.69
C ASN A 90 8.05 12.23 9.85
N LEU A 91 7.45 12.34 8.66
CA LEU A 91 7.69 13.47 7.77
C LEU A 91 6.88 14.72 8.15
N PRO A 92 7.46 15.93 8.00
CA PRO A 92 6.75 17.17 8.23
C PRO A 92 5.64 17.40 7.19
N ALA A 93 4.56 18.06 7.61
CA ALA A 93 3.39 18.33 6.77
C ALA A 93 3.71 19.12 5.50
N SER A 94 4.77 19.95 5.50
CA SER A 94 5.23 20.68 4.31
C SER A 94 5.63 19.74 3.17
N ILE A 95 6.33 18.64 3.47
CA ILE A 95 6.74 17.63 2.49
C ILE A 95 5.52 16.81 2.03
N VAL A 96 4.61 16.50 2.95
CA VAL A 96 3.34 15.80 2.63
C VAL A 96 2.53 16.61 1.63
N LYS A 97 2.35 17.91 1.86
CA LYS A 97 1.61 18.81 0.98
C LYS A 97 2.24 18.88 -0.41
N ALA A 98 3.56 19.07 -0.49
CA ALA A 98 4.27 19.11 -1.76
C ALA A 98 4.14 17.78 -2.54
N ALA A 99 4.20 16.64 -1.85
CA ALA A 99 4.04 15.33 -2.48
C ALA A 99 2.61 15.09 -2.99
N VAL A 100 1.58 15.52 -2.24
CA VAL A 100 0.17 15.45 -2.69
C VAL A 100 -0.02 16.29 -3.95
N GLU A 101 0.39 17.56 -3.94
CA GLU A 101 0.26 18.45 -5.10
C GLU A 101 0.96 17.88 -6.35
N LEU A 102 2.13 17.28 -6.18
CA LEU A 102 2.89 16.66 -7.26
C LEU A 102 2.15 15.44 -7.84
N LEU A 103 1.60 14.58 -6.99
CA LEU A 103 0.85 13.39 -7.42
C LEU A 103 -0.52 13.75 -8.02
N GLU A 104 -1.15 14.82 -7.56
CA GLU A 104 -2.41 15.31 -8.12
C GLU A 104 -2.23 15.89 -9.52
N ARG A 105 -1.12 16.58 -9.78
CA ARG A 105 -0.76 17.02 -11.14
C ARG A 105 -0.43 15.84 -12.05
N ASN A 106 0.15 14.78 -11.49
CA ASN A 106 0.64 13.62 -12.23
C ASN A 106 -0.13 12.32 -11.93
N ARG A 107 -1.47 12.38 -11.88
CA ARG A 107 -2.33 11.20 -11.57
C ARG A 107 -2.04 9.99 -12.45
N ARG A 108 -1.59 10.21 -13.69
CA ARG A 108 -1.21 9.15 -14.66
C ARG A 108 -0.11 8.21 -14.14
N VAL A 109 0.77 8.70 -13.25
CA VAL A 109 1.89 7.92 -12.70
C VAL A 109 1.43 6.79 -11.78
N LEU A 110 0.20 6.88 -11.25
CA LEU A 110 -0.41 5.86 -10.39
C LEU A 110 -1.14 4.76 -11.17
N PHE A 111 -1.22 4.86 -12.50
CA PHE A 111 -1.84 3.84 -13.33
C PHE A 111 -0.82 2.77 -13.71
N GLY A 112 -1.16 1.50 -13.48
CA GLY A 112 -0.34 0.33 -13.82
C GLY A 112 0.89 0.09 -12.92
N LYS A 113 1.31 1.08 -12.11
CA LYS A 113 2.44 0.96 -11.16
C LYS A 113 1.97 0.77 -9.72
N ASN A 114 2.84 0.25 -8.85
CA ASN A 114 2.56 0.16 -7.42
C ASN A 114 2.44 1.58 -6.82
N PRO A 115 1.28 1.99 -6.30
CA PRO A 115 1.06 3.35 -5.82
C PRO A 115 2.02 3.74 -4.67
N TRP A 116 2.44 2.79 -3.85
CA TRP A 116 3.40 3.03 -2.76
C TRP A 116 4.76 3.50 -3.28
N VAL A 117 5.20 3.00 -4.44
CA VAL A 117 6.48 3.40 -5.05
C VAL A 117 6.40 4.82 -5.58
N SER A 118 5.29 5.18 -6.25
CA SER A 118 5.07 6.54 -6.75
C SER A 118 4.96 7.55 -5.60
N VAL A 119 4.32 7.17 -4.50
CA VAL A 119 4.19 7.99 -3.29
C VAL A 119 5.54 8.19 -2.61
N ALA A 120 6.33 7.12 -2.45
CA ALA A 120 7.69 7.20 -1.93
C ALA A 120 8.58 8.10 -2.80
N ALA A 121 8.45 8.01 -4.13
CA ALA A 121 9.18 8.86 -5.06
C ALA A 121 8.78 10.34 -4.93
N ALA A 122 7.49 10.65 -4.86
CA ALA A 122 6.99 12.01 -4.67
C ALA A 122 7.43 12.62 -3.32
N LEU A 123 7.38 11.84 -2.24
CA LEU A 123 7.87 12.27 -0.92
C LEU A 123 9.39 12.48 -0.94
N TRP A 124 10.14 11.63 -1.64
CA TRP A 124 11.59 11.81 -1.78
C TRP A 124 11.93 13.06 -2.59
N LEU A 125 11.20 13.35 -3.67
CA LEU A 125 11.32 14.60 -4.44
C LEU A 125 10.99 15.83 -3.59
N GLY A 126 9.87 15.80 -2.85
CA GLY A 126 9.49 16.87 -1.91
C GLY A 126 10.48 17.08 -0.76
N SER A 127 11.26 16.04 -0.43
CA SER A 127 12.31 16.11 0.60
C SER A 127 13.68 16.61 0.08
N LEU A 128 13.77 17.09 -1.16
CA LEU A 128 15.01 17.50 -1.83
C LEU A 128 16.02 16.35 -1.97
N LYS A 129 15.53 15.12 -2.20
CA LYS A 129 16.35 13.93 -2.46
C LYS A 129 17.34 13.58 -1.33
N LYS A 130 16.99 13.85 -0.06
CA LYS A 130 17.81 13.46 1.09
C LYS A 130 18.11 11.95 1.07
N LEU A 131 19.39 11.60 1.01
CA LEU A 131 19.84 10.20 0.90
C LEU A 131 19.41 9.34 2.10
N GLY A 132 19.45 9.89 3.31
CA GLY A 132 18.98 9.20 4.52
C GLY A 132 17.50 8.86 4.50
N LEU A 133 16.69 9.66 3.78
CA LEU A 133 15.24 9.46 3.69
C LEU A 133 14.85 8.39 2.65
N LEU A 134 15.66 8.21 1.60
CA LEU A 134 15.38 7.24 0.54
C LEU A 134 15.24 5.81 1.07
N LYS A 135 16.12 5.41 2.00
CA LYS A 135 16.09 4.07 2.61
C LYS A 135 14.84 3.88 3.46
N ALA A 136 14.52 4.87 4.31
CA ALA A 136 13.33 4.84 5.16
C ALA A 136 12.02 4.81 4.34
N LEU A 137 11.95 5.59 3.25
CA LEU A 137 10.80 5.60 2.35
C LEU A 137 10.64 4.29 1.57
N ALA A 138 11.75 3.72 1.08
CA ALA A 138 11.73 2.44 0.38
C ALA A 138 11.23 1.32 1.31
N GLU A 139 11.75 1.27 2.53
CA GLU A 139 11.32 0.30 3.54
C GLU A 139 9.85 0.48 3.95
N ALA A 140 9.41 1.73 4.16
CA ALA A 140 8.02 2.04 4.48
C ALA A 140 7.04 1.73 3.34
N ALA A 141 7.51 1.80 2.08
CA ALA A 141 6.74 1.43 0.89
C ALA A 141 6.82 -0.08 0.57
N GLY A 142 7.60 -0.86 1.32
CA GLY A 142 7.82 -2.28 1.04
C GLY A 142 8.59 -2.52 -0.27
N THR A 143 9.44 -1.58 -0.69
CA THR A 143 10.13 -1.62 -1.97
C THR A 143 11.65 -1.41 -1.83
N THR A 144 12.37 -1.43 -2.95
CA THR A 144 13.81 -1.17 -2.98
C THR A 144 14.12 0.30 -3.29
N THR A 145 15.26 0.79 -2.81
CA THR A 145 15.75 2.14 -3.12
C THR A 145 15.93 2.37 -4.62
N ALA A 146 16.30 1.33 -5.37
CA ALA A 146 16.38 1.35 -6.83
C ALA A 146 15.01 1.63 -7.46
N SER A 147 13.95 0.95 -7.01
CA SER A 147 12.58 1.17 -7.52
C SER A 147 12.10 2.61 -7.30
N VAL A 148 12.40 3.21 -6.15
CA VAL A 148 12.05 4.61 -5.85
C VAL A 148 12.82 5.57 -6.77
N ARG A 149 14.12 5.34 -6.99
CA ARG A 149 14.95 6.15 -7.90
C ARG A 149 14.52 6.01 -9.36
N THR A 150 14.15 4.82 -9.81
CA THR A 150 13.62 4.62 -11.16
C THR A 150 12.28 5.33 -11.33
N ALA A 151 11.44 5.34 -10.30
CA ALA A 151 10.17 6.06 -10.33
C ALA A 151 10.40 7.57 -10.51
N THR A 152 11.34 8.19 -9.80
CA THR A 152 11.66 9.62 -9.99
C THR A 152 12.17 9.97 -11.38
N ASN A 153 12.86 9.04 -12.05
CA ASN A 153 13.42 9.28 -13.39
C ASN A 153 12.43 8.94 -14.51
N SER A 154 11.30 8.30 -14.21
CA SER A 154 10.28 8.09 -15.22
C SER A 154 9.71 9.45 -15.61
N LYS A 155 9.69 9.75 -16.92
CA LYS A 155 9.47 11.07 -17.56
C LYS A 155 8.16 11.83 -17.22
N ASN A 156 7.47 11.46 -16.14
CA ASN A 156 6.13 11.94 -15.78
C ASN A 156 5.99 12.31 -14.29
N LEU A 157 7.07 12.35 -13.49
CA LEU A 157 7.07 12.80 -12.09
C LEU A 157 7.72 14.18 -11.96
#